data_AF-A0AAX3MEM4-F1
#
_entry.id   AF-A0AAX3MEM4-F1
#
_cell.length_a   1.000
_cell.length_b   1.000
_cell.length_c   1.000
_cell.angle_alpha   90.00
_cell.angle_beta   90.00
_cell.angle_gamma   90.00
#
_symmetry.space_group_name_H-M   'P 1'
#
loop_
_entity.id
_entity.type
_entity.pdbx_description
1 polymer ?
#
loop_
_entity_poly.entity_id
_entity_poly.type
_entity_poly.pdbx_seq_one_letter_code
_entity_poly.pdbx_strand_id
1 'polypeptide(L)'
;MVFLVKKARRAATEIKKFEKRDLAQAVINAAYLVACADGECEASEKAKIEQVLRNQPALSAFTSEINAMSATIIGQLDTNFKIGRRAALREIEDVKHDTREAEDVLDVAVAIAEADGEIEPEERKVLEEIAGVLGLRLENHL
;
A
#
# COMPACT_ATOMS: atom_id res chain seq x y z
N MET A 1 38.25 6.89 -11.93
CA MET A 1 37.04 6.39 -12.63
C MET A 1 36.04 5.66 -11.71
N VAL A 2 36.49 4.77 -10.81
CA VAL A 2 35.60 3.97 -9.91
C VAL A 2 34.73 4.82 -8.96
N PHE A 3 35.25 5.95 -8.47
CA PHE A 3 34.52 6.82 -7.52
C PHE A 3 33.33 7.57 -8.16
N LEU A 4 33.48 7.97 -9.42
CA LEU A 4 32.44 8.65 -10.20
C LEU A 4 31.29 7.68 -10.57
N VAL A 5 31.63 6.43 -10.92
CA VAL A 5 30.65 5.37 -11.17
C VAL A 5 29.87 5.02 -9.91
N LYS A 6 30.52 4.95 -8.73
CA LYS A 6 29.83 4.73 -7.44
C LYS A 6 28.87 5.86 -7.08
N LYS A 7 29.25 7.13 -7.28
CA LYS A 7 28.37 8.29 -7.03
C LYS A 7 27.17 8.30 -7.98
N ALA A 8 27.39 8.05 -9.28
CA ALA A 8 26.32 8.02 -10.28
C ALA A 8 25.31 6.89 -10.01
N ARG A 9 25.77 5.71 -9.60
CA ARG A 9 24.88 4.60 -9.22
C ARG A 9 24.02 4.93 -8.00
N ARG A 10 24.60 5.55 -6.95
CA ARG A 10 23.83 5.99 -5.78
C ARG A 10 22.77 7.02 -6.17
N ALA A 11 23.12 8.02 -6.96
CA ALA A 11 22.16 9.03 -7.42
C ALA A 11 21.00 8.40 -8.23
N ALA A 12 21.29 7.45 -9.13
CA ALA A 12 20.26 6.74 -9.89
C ALA A 12 19.35 5.87 -9.01
N THR A 13 19.89 5.26 -7.95
CA THR A 13 19.09 4.51 -6.96
C THR A 13 18.17 5.44 -6.17
N GLU A 14 18.66 6.59 -5.72
CA GLU A 14 17.84 7.55 -4.98
C GLU A 14 16.73 8.16 -5.85
N ILE A 15 16.99 8.42 -7.15
CA ILE A 15 15.96 8.91 -8.09
C ILE A 15 14.87 7.87 -8.28
N LYS A 16 15.24 6.60 -8.56
CA LYS A 16 14.25 5.52 -8.70
C LYS A 16 13.44 5.28 -7.44
N LYS A 17 14.09 5.42 -6.27
CA LYS A 17 13.40 5.31 -4.97
C LYS A 17 12.45 6.48 -4.75
N PHE A 18 12.79 7.68 -5.18
CA PHE A 18 11.89 8.82 -5.13
C PHE A 18 10.66 8.59 -6.03
N GLU A 19 10.86 8.11 -7.27
CA GLU A 19 9.78 7.77 -8.20
C GLU A 19 8.84 6.69 -7.67
N LYS A 20 9.36 5.72 -6.90
CA LYS A 20 8.57 4.60 -6.35
C LYS A 20 7.98 4.88 -4.98
N ARG A 21 8.16 6.09 -4.43
CA ARG A 21 7.66 6.43 -3.09
C ARG A 21 6.14 6.47 -3.07
N ASP A 22 5.53 6.99 -4.14
CA ASP A 22 4.08 7.09 -4.28
C ASP A 22 3.46 5.69 -4.34
N LEU A 23 4.05 4.78 -5.13
CA LEU A 23 3.70 3.35 -5.10
C LEU A 23 3.81 2.74 -3.70
N ALA A 24 4.91 2.99 -3.00
CA ALA A 24 5.08 2.44 -1.66
C ALA A 24 4.00 2.94 -0.68
N GLN A 25 3.68 4.24 -0.75
CA GLN A 25 2.64 4.84 0.08
C GLN A 25 1.25 4.32 -0.28
N ALA A 26 0.95 4.17 -1.58
CA ALA A 26 -0.31 3.63 -2.07
C ALA A 26 -0.53 2.17 -1.62
N VAL A 27 0.49 1.33 -1.75
CA VAL A 27 0.44 -0.08 -1.29
C VAL A 27 0.18 -0.16 0.21
N ILE A 28 0.90 0.63 1.01
CA ILE A 28 0.73 0.65 2.48
C ILE A 28 -0.65 1.18 2.84
N ASN A 29 -1.12 2.24 2.19
CA ASN A 29 -2.44 2.79 2.45
C ASN A 29 -3.55 1.79 2.10
N ALA A 30 -3.47 1.13 0.94
CA ALA A 30 -4.42 0.09 0.53
C ALA A 30 -4.46 -1.07 1.53
N ALA A 31 -3.29 -1.53 1.97
CA ALA A 31 -3.14 -2.57 2.98
C ALA A 31 -3.87 -2.24 4.28
N TYR A 32 -3.64 -1.04 4.82
CA TYR A 32 -4.33 -0.61 6.05
C TYR A 32 -5.82 -0.36 5.83
N LEU A 33 -6.25 0.17 4.68
CA LEU A 33 -7.68 0.37 4.45
C LEU A 33 -8.47 -0.92 4.46
N VAL A 34 -7.94 -1.98 3.84
CA VAL A 34 -8.58 -3.30 3.80
C VAL A 34 -8.62 -3.90 5.19
N ALA A 35 -7.49 -3.92 5.89
CA ALA A 35 -7.43 -4.49 7.23
C ALA A 35 -8.25 -3.71 8.27
N CYS A 36 -8.54 -2.43 8.03
CA CYS A 36 -9.38 -1.63 8.92
C CYS A 36 -10.82 -1.48 8.40
N ALA A 37 -11.30 -2.38 7.53
CA ALA A 37 -12.55 -2.19 6.80
C ALA A 37 -13.79 -2.01 7.71
N ASP A 38 -13.78 -2.63 8.88
CA ASP A 38 -14.85 -2.55 9.88
C ASP A 38 -14.82 -1.27 10.72
N GLY A 39 -13.76 -0.46 10.58
CA GLY A 39 -13.55 0.80 11.29
C GLY A 39 -12.55 0.75 12.43
N GLU A 40 -12.07 -0.43 12.81
CA GLU A 40 -11.03 -0.62 13.82
C GLU A 40 -9.83 -1.35 13.22
N CYS A 41 -8.69 -1.36 13.91
CA CYS A 41 -7.52 -2.08 13.45
C CYS A 41 -6.80 -2.71 14.62
N GLU A 42 -6.96 -4.01 14.75
CA GLU A 42 -6.39 -4.78 15.83
C GLU A 42 -4.87 -4.92 15.70
N ALA A 43 -4.19 -5.14 16.83
CA ALA A 43 -2.74 -5.35 16.83
C ALA A 43 -2.35 -6.61 16.03
N SER A 44 -3.22 -7.62 16.00
CA SER A 44 -3.10 -8.85 15.21
C SER A 44 -3.05 -8.53 13.70
N GLU A 45 -3.97 -7.70 13.21
CA GLU A 45 -4.05 -7.26 11.82
C GLU A 45 -2.84 -6.43 11.42
N LYS A 46 -2.44 -5.47 12.27
CA LYS A 46 -1.24 -4.64 12.06
C LYS A 46 0.01 -5.51 11.84
N ALA A 47 0.17 -6.56 12.65
CA ALA A 47 1.30 -7.48 12.52
C ALA A 47 1.28 -8.26 11.19
N LYS A 48 0.10 -8.70 10.74
CA LYS A 48 -0.08 -9.39 9.45
C LYS A 48 0.24 -8.49 8.28
N ILE A 49 -0.32 -7.28 8.27
CA ILE A 49 -0.04 -6.26 7.25
C ILE A 49 1.47 -6.03 7.13
N GLU A 50 2.16 -5.79 8.25
CA GLU A 50 3.60 -5.58 8.21
C GLU A 50 4.37 -6.78 7.65
N GLN A 51 3.92 -8.01 7.93
CA GLN A 51 4.52 -9.22 7.36
C GLN A 51 4.35 -9.28 5.85
N VAL A 52 3.15 -8.98 5.34
CA VAL A 52 2.88 -8.94 3.89
C VAL A 52 3.70 -7.84 3.22
N LEU A 53 3.71 -6.62 3.78
CA LEU A 53 4.45 -5.48 3.25
C LEU A 53 5.96 -5.75 3.17
N ARG A 54 6.55 -6.45 4.15
CA ARG A 54 7.97 -6.81 4.14
C ARG A 54 8.34 -7.81 3.04
N ASN A 55 7.37 -8.63 2.61
CA ASN A 55 7.58 -9.62 1.56
C ASN A 55 7.27 -9.06 0.16
N GLN A 56 6.71 -7.85 0.06
CA GLN A 56 6.32 -7.29 -1.22
C GLN A 56 7.51 -6.77 -2.03
N PRO A 57 7.72 -7.24 -3.28
CA PRO A 57 8.83 -6.80 -4.12
C PRO A 57 8.83 -5.29 -4.38
N ALA A 58 7.64 -4.69 -4.55
CA ALA A 58 7.45 -3.25 -4.74
C ALA A 58 7.99 -2.40 -3.57
N LEU A 59 8.04 -2.97 -2.36
CA LEU A 59 8.48 -2.30 -1.13
C LEU A 59 9.92 -2.62 -0.74
N SER A 60 10.63 -3.45 -1.53
CA SER A 60 11.99 -3.89 -1.22
C SER A 60 13.01 -2.75 -1.01
N ALA A 61 12.80 -1.59 -1.66
CA ALA A 61 13.64 -0.40 -1.49
C ALA A 61 13.29 0.46 -0.26
N PHE A 62 12.14 0.18 0.38
CA PHE A 62 11.54 0.99 1.46
C PHE A 62 11.47 0.25 2.80
N THR A 63 12.12 -0.90 2.96
CA THR A 63 12.04 -1.70 4.21
C THR A 63 12.32 -0.90 5.48
N SER A 64 13.23 0.09 5.45
CA SER A 64 13.52 0.97 6.59
C SER A 64 12.45 2.05 6.86
N GLU A 65 11.58 2.30 5.89
CA GLU A 65 10.57 3.36 5.90
C GLU A 65 9.15 2.84 6.10
N ILE A 66 8.90 1.54 5.84
CA ILE A 66 7.59 0.89 6.02
C ILE A 66 6.98 1.28 7.37
N ASN A 67 7.70 1.13 8.48
CA ASN A 67 7.18 1.43 9.81
C ASN A 67 6.73 2.90 9.97
N ALA A 68 7.46 3.84 9.36
CA ALA A 68 7.12 5.26 9.44
C ALA A 68 5.90 5.61 8.58
N MET A 69 5.81 5.01 7.38
CA MET A 69 4.65 5.14 6.50
C MET A 69 3.41 4.50 7.14
N SER A 70 3.54 3.30 7.71
CA SER A 70 2.50 2.62 8.49
C SER A 70 2.00 3.45 9.66
N ALA A 71 2.90 4.02 10.46
CA ALA A 71 2.52 4.86 11.59
C ALA A 71 1.71 6.11 11.17
N THR A 72 1.98 6.63 9.98
CA THR A 72 1.27 7.79 9.42
C THR A 72 -0.19 7.44 9.13
N ILE A 73 -0.43 6.35 8.39
CA ILE A 73 -1.81 5.93 8.07
C ILE A 73 -2.57 5.46 9.31
N ILE A 74 -1.94 4.69 10.20
CA ILE A 74 -2.55 4.28 11.48
C ILE A 74 -2.98 5.52 12.27
N GLY A 75 -2.11 6.52 12.41
CA GLY A 75 -2.44 7.75 13.13
C GLY A 75 -3.60 8.54 12.50
N GLN A 76 -3.70 8.53 11.16
CA GLN A 76 -4.82 9.16 10.45
C GLN A 76 -6.14 8.41 10.67
N LEU A 77 -6.12 7.08 10.60
CA LEU A 77 -7.29 6.23 10.83
C LEU A 77 -7.76 6.31 12.29
N ASP A 78 -6.83 6.25 13.26
CA ASP A 78 -7.13 6.33 14.70
C ASP A 78 -7.69 7.71 15.09
N THR A 79 -7.22 8.80 14.47
CA THR A 79 -7.71 10.15 14.77
C THR A 79 -9.12 10.38 14.24
N ASN A 80 -9.36 10.01 12.99
CA ASN A 80 -10.69 10.08 12.38
C ASN A 80 -10.75 9.15 11.16
N PHE A 81 -11.37 8.00 11.36
CA PHE A 81 -11.46 6.96 10.34
C PHE A 81 -11.97 7.47 8.98
N LYS A 82 -13.04 8.28 8.96
CA LYS A 82 -13.62 8.80 7.71
C LYS A 82 -12.66 9.74 6.96
N ILE A 83 -11.91 10.56 7.68
CA ILE A 83 -10.94 11.48 7.08
C ILE A 83 -9.68 10.71 6.63
N GLY A 84 -9.14 9.84 7.49
CA GLY A 84 -8.00 9.00 7.17
C GLY A 84 -8.26 8.11 5.95
N ARG A 85 -9.45 7.51 5.88
CA ARG A 85 -9.89 6.73 4.71
C ARG A 85 -9.89 7.53 3.41
N ARG A 86 -10.43 8.75 3.44
CA ARG A 86 -10.39 9.63 2.24
C ARG A 86 -8.99 10.06 1.87
N ALA A 87 -8.11 10.30 2.84
CA ALA A 87 -6.73 10.65 2.58
C ALA A 87 -5.99 9.48 1.92
N ALA A 88 -6.12 8.28 2.48
CA ALA A 88 -5.55 7.06 1.93
C ALA A 88 -6.01 6.78 0.48
N LEU A 89 -7.30 6.92 0.18
CA LEU A 89 -7.83 6.73 -1.18
C LEU A 89 -7.27 7.74 -2.19
N ARG A 90 -6.94 8.97 -1.78
CA ARG A 90 -6.31 9.96 -2.67
C ARG A 90 -4.88 9.58 -3.01
N GLU A 91 -4.11 9.16 -2.01
CA GLU A 91 -2.73 8.69 -2.22
C GLU A 91 -2.71 7.42 -3.09
N ILE A 92 -3.74 6.56 -2.97
CA ILE A 92 -3.92 5.42 -3.87
C ILE A 92 -4.26 5.89 -5.29
N GLU A 93 -5.06 6.96 -5.45
CA GLU A 93 -5.40 7.52 -6.75
C GLU A 93 -4.17 8.04 -7.50
N ASP A 94 -3.12 8.49 -6.79
CA ASP A 94 -1.92 9.07 -7.41
C ASP A 94 -1.19 8.07 -8.33
N VAL A 95 -1.29 6.76 -8.07
CA VAL A 95 -0.66 5.73 -8.92
C VAL A 95 -1.55 5.24 -10.07
N LYS A 96 -2.81 5.70 -10.15
CA LYS A 96 -3.78 5.28 -11.17
C LYS A 96 -3.29 5.40 -12.60
N HIS A 97 -2.39 6.36 -12.86
CA HIS A 97 -1.89 6.64 -14.19
C HIS A 97 -0.90 5.59 -14.70
N ASP A 98 -0.31 4.77 -13.83
CA ASP A 98 0.49 3.62 -14.20
C ASP A 98 -0.28 2.33 -13.89
N THR A 99 -0.75 1.66 -14.94
CA THR A 99 -1.57 0.45 -14.82
C THR A 99 -0.87 -0.64 -14.02
N ARG A 100 0.46 -0.79 -14.14
CA ARG A 100 1.19 -1.83 -13.40
C ARG A 100 1.26 -1.50 -11.91
N GLU A 101 1.46 -0.24 -11.58
CA GLU A 101 1.47 0.21 -10.19
C GLU A 101 0.08 0.11 -9.55
N ALA A 102 -0.96 0.44 -10.31
CA ALA A 102 -2.34 0.24 -9.88
C ALA A 102 -2.64 -1.25 -9.64
N GLU A 103 -2.23 -2.14 -10.54
CA GLU A 103 -2.35 -3.59 -10.38
C GLU A 103 -1.60 -4.08 -9.13
N ASP A 104 -0.34 -3.65 -8.95
CA ASP A 104 0.47 -4.00 -7.77
C ASP A 104 -0.19 -3.58 -6.45
N VAL A 105 -0.84 -2.41 -6.41
CA VAL A 105 -1.57 -1.93 -5.22
C VAL A 105 -2.77 -2.81 -4.93
N LEU A 106 -3.57 -3.13 -5.95
CA LEU A 106 -4.77 -3.95 -5.77
C LEU A 106 -4.42 -5.39 -5.40
N ASP A 107 -3.39 -5.97 -6.01
CA ASP A 107 -2.90 -7.33 -5.72
C ASP A 107 -2.48 -7.47 -4.24
N VAL A 108 -1.75 -6.48 -3.72
CA VAL A 108 -1.35 -6.50 -2.30
C VAL A 108 -2.55 -6.36 -1.38
N ALA A 109 -3.51 -5.50 -1.75
CA ALA A 109 -4.72 -5.32 -0.98
C ALA A 109 -5.55 -6.62 -0.89
N VAL A 110 -5.68 -7.34 -2.01
CA VAL A 110 -6.34 -8.66 -2.04
C VAL A 110 -5.56 -9.67 -1.21
N ALA A 111 -4.23 -9.75 -1.37
CA ALA A 111 -3.41 -10.69 -0.60
C ALA A 111 -3.51 -10.50 0.92
N ILE A 112 -3.81 -9.28 1.38
CA ILE A 112 -4.05 -9.00 2.80
C ILE A 112 -5.43 -9.49 3.24
N ALA A 113 -6.47 -9.24 2.45
CA ALA A 113 -7.82 -9.76 2.74
C ALA A 113 -7.83 -11.30 2.73
N GLU A 114 -7.07 -11.93 1.84
CA GLU A 114 -6.96 -13.39 1.77
C GLU A 114 -6.08 -14.01 2.86
N ALA A 115 -5.36 -13.21 3.64
CA ALA A 115 -4.38 -13.71 4.61
C ALA A 115 -5.01 -14.64 5.67
N ASP A 116 -6.28 -14.42 6.00
CA ASP A 116 -7.03 -15.22 6.97
C ASP A 116 -7.89 -16.33 6.34
N GLY A 117 -7.80 -16.48 5.01
CA GLY A 117 -8.40 -17.58 4.25
C GLY A 117 -9.82 -17.30 3.72
N GLU A 118 -10.47 -16.22 4.16
CA GLU A 118 -11.76 -15.76 3.64
C GLU A 118 -11.76 -14.22 3.59
N ILE A 119 -12.27 -13.67 2.48
CA ILE A 119 -12.47 -12.21 2.34
C ILE A 119 -13.85 -11.87 2.89
N GLU A 120 -13.88 -11.05 3.93
CA GLU A 120 -15.12 -10.63 4.56
C GLU A 120 -15.90 -9.61 3.69
N PRO A 121 -17.23 -9.47 3.89
CA PRO A 121 -18.03 -8.52 3.13
C PRO A 121 -17.59 -7.06 3.27
N GLU A 122 -17.06 -6.65 4.42
CA GLU A 122 -16.56 -5.29 4.63
C GLU A 122 -15.22 -5.06 3.90
N GLU A 123 -14.30 -6.02 3.97
CA GLU A 123 -13.03 -6.00 3.20
C GLU A 123 -13.29 -5.93 1.70
N ARG A 124 -14.23 -6.76 1.21
CA ARG A 124 -14.65 -6.74 -0.20
C ARG A 124 -15.13 -5.37 -0.64
N LYS A 125 -15.92 -4.65 0.16
CA LYS A 125 -16.38 -3.30 -0.19
C LYS A 125 -15.21 -2.33 -0.31
N VAL A 126 -14.21 -2.44 0.57
CA VAL A 126 -13.01 -1.61 0.51
C VAL A 126 -12.18 -1.95 -0.73
N LEU A 127 -12.01 -3.24 -1.05
CA LEU A 127 -11.34 -3.70 -2.27
C LEU A 127 -12.04 -3.19 -3.53
N GLU A 128 -13.37 -3.22 -3.58
CA GLU A 128 -14.17 -2.68 -4.69
C GLU A 128 -13.97 -1.17 -4.85
N GLU A 129 -13.89 -0.43 -3.75
CA GLU A 129 -13.63 1.01 -3.81
C GLU A 129 -12.21 1.32 -4.27
N ILE A 130 -11.19 0.58 -3.77
CA ILE A 130 -9.81 0.72 -4.21
C ILE A 130 -9.72 0.44 -5.73
N ALA A 131 -10.32 -0.66 -6.18
CA ALA A 131 -10.38 -1.01 -7.61
C ALA A 131 -11.07 0.11 -8.42
N GLY A 132 -12.17 0.66 -7.91
CA GLY A 132 -12.89 1.77 -8.53
C GLY A 132 -12.06 3.05 -8.65
N VAL A 133 -11.32 3.42 -7.60
CA VAL A 133 -10.40 4.57 -7.62
C VAL A 133 -9.31 4.37 -8.68
N LEU A 134 -8.71 3.18 -8.71
CA LEU A 134 -7.65 2.79 -9.63
C LEU A 134 -8.12 2.54 -11.07
N GLY A 135 -9.44 2.48 -11.31
CA GLY A 135 -10.01 2.17 -12.61
C GLY A 135 -9.82 0.71 -13.04
N LEU A 136 -9.63 -0.19 -12.07
CA LEU A 136 -9.47 -1.62 -12.26
C LEU A 136 -10.78 -2.38 -11.97
N ARG A 137 -10.79 -3.67 -12.28
CA ARG A 137 -11.90 -4.58 -11.95
C ARG A 137 -11.42 -5.58 -10.92
N LEU A 138 -12.01 -5.56 -9.73
CA LEU A 138 -11.65 -6.47 -8.64
C LEU A 138 -11.70 -7.95 -9.05
N GLU A 139 -12.66 -8.33 -9.90
CA GLU A 139 -12.83 -9.70 -10.41
C GLU A 139 -11.58 -10.28 -11.11
N ASN A 140 -10.69 -9.44 -11.63
CA ASN A 140 -9.46 -9.89 -12.27
C ASN A 140 -8.34 -10.25 -11.26
N HIS A 141 -8.55 -9.94 -9.99
CA HIS A 141 -7.55 -10.03 -8.92
C HIS A 141 -7.98 -10.97 -7.78
N LEU A 142 -9.17 -11.58 -7.88
CA LEU A 142 -9.72 -12.57 -6.95
C LEU A 142 -9.53 -14.02 -7.45
#